data_AF-A0A448WT57-F1
#
_entry.id   AF-A0A448WT57-F1
#
_cell.length_a   1.000
_cell.length_b   1.000
_cell.length_c   1.000
_cell.angle_alpha   90.00
_cell.angle_beta   90.00
_cell.angle_gamma   90.00
#
_symmetry.space_group_name_H-M   'P 1'
#
loop_
_entity.id
_entity.type
_entity.pdbx_description
1 polymer ?
#
loop_
_entity_poly.entity_id
_entity_poly.type
_entity_poly.pdbx_seq_one_letter_code
_entity_poly.pdbx_strand_id
1 'polypeptide(L)'
;MYTNISGEKAVSALLQILEREEDILEAERIRKESLTRIINLTVMTTYFTFNGIIYEQIFGLQMGSPLSPLFANVYFDKLEREFEK
;
A
#
# COMPACT_ATOMS: atom_id res chain seq x y z
N MET A 1 -8.41 11.88 -4.54
CA MET A 1 -7.02 11.64 -4.99
C MET A 1 -6.57 10.21 -4.65
N TYR A 2 -6.82 9.70 -3.44
CA TYR A 2 -6.51 8.30 -3.05
C TYR A 2 -7.46 7.23 -3.61
N THR A 3 -8.71 7.61 -3.85
CA THR A 3 -9.75 6.69 -4.34
C THR A 3 -9.51 6.18 -5.75
N ASN A 4 -8.60 6.77 -6.51
CA ASN A 4 -8.27 6.34 -7.87
C ASN A 4 -7.01 5.44 -7.95
N ILE A 5 -6.41 5.11 -6.80
CA ILE A 5 -5.21 4.28 -6.72
C ILE A 5 -5.63 2.88 -6.27
N SER A 6 -5.41 1.88 -7.11
CA SER A 6 -5.66 0.49 -6.72
C SER A 6 -4.74 0.09 -5.57
N GLY A 7 -5.32 -0.41 -4.47
CA GLY A 7 -4.57 -0.90 -3.32
C GLY A 7 -3.56 -1.99 -3.68
N GLU A 8 -3.96 -2.93 -4.54
CA GLU A 8 -3.07 -3.97 -5.04
C GLU A 8 -1.87 -3.41 -5.80
N LYS A 9 -2.08 -2.43 -6.68
CA LYS A 9 -0.99 -1.78 -7.43
C LYS A 9 -0.04 -1.02 -6.51
N ALA A 10 -0.58 -0.36 -5.48
CA ALA A 10 0.23 0.35 -4.50
C ALA A 10 1.07 -0.60 -3.63
N VAL A 11 0.49 -1.74 -3.21
CA VAL A 11 1.25 -2.79 -2.50
C VAL A 11 2.35 -3.35 -3.40
N SER A 12 2.02 -3.67 -4.66
CA SER A 12 3.03 -4.16 -5.61
C SER A 12 4.18 -3.17 -5.80
N ALA A 13 3.88 -1.87 -5.89
CA ALA A 13 4.91 -0.84 -5.98
C ALA A 13 5.80 -0.80 -4.72
N LEU A 14 5.21 -0.91 -3.52
CA LEU A 14 5.97 -0.96 -2.27
C LEU A 14 6.85 -2.21 -2.17
N LEU A 15 6.33 -3.38 -2.57
CA LEU A 15 7.12 -4.62 -2.57
C LEU A 15 8.33 -4.54 -3.52
N GLN A 16 8.20 -3.87 -4.65
CA GLN A 16 9.32 -3.64 -5.57
C GLN A 16 10.41 -2.74 -4.97
N ILE A 17 10.06 -1.80 -4.08
CA ILE A 17 11.05 -1.00 -3.35
C ILE A 17 11.74 -1.87 -2.29
N LEU A 18 10.97 -2.66 -1.54
CA LEU A 18 11.53 -3.57 -0.53
C LEU A 18 12.45 -4.64 -1.12
N GLU A 19 12.30 -4.97 -2.41
CA GLU A 19 13.23 -5.83 -3.15
C GLU A 19 14.58 -5.19 -3.45
N ARG A 20 14.62 -3.85 -3.53
CA ARG A 20 15.86 -3.11 -3.78
C ARG A 20 16.61 -2.81 -2.48
N GLU A 21 15.87 -2.65 -1.39
CA GLU A 21 16.35 -2.29 -0.06
C GLU A 21 16.36 -3.52 0.88
N GLU A 22 16.81 -4.67 0.38
CA GLU A 22 16.80 -5.93 1.15
C GLU A 22 17.76 -5.87 2.36
N ASP A 23 18.81 -5.05 2.27
CA ASP A 23 19.77 -4.76 3.33
C ASP A 23 19.11 -4.12 4.57
N ILE A 24 18.10 -3.28 4.39
CA ILE A 24 17.34 -2.68 5.51
C ILE A 24 16.57 -3.77 6.26
N LEU A 25 15.97 -4.71 5.54
CA LEU A 25 15.21 -5.81 6.15
C LEU A 25 16.12 -6.73 6.96
N GLU A 26 17.33 -7.01 6.45
CA GLU A 26 18.33 -7.78 7.17
C GLU A 26 18.81 -7.06 8.43
N ALA A 27 19.13 -5.76 8.33
CA ALA A 27 19.59 -4.95 9.46
C ALA A 27 18.56 -4.90 10.61
N GLU A 28 17.29 -4.73 10.27
CA GLU A 28 16.18 -4.67 11.23
C GLU A 28 15.66 -6.07 11.63
N ARG A 29 16.23 -7.15 11.07
CA ARG A 29 15.84 -8.55 11.30
C ARG A 29 14.36 -8.81 10.98
N ILE A 30 13.84 -8.13 9.97
CA ILE A 30 12.45 -8.25 9.53
C ILE A 30 12.38 -9.24 8.36
N ARG A 31 11.59 -10.30 8.51
CA ARG A 31 11.32 -11.22 7.40
C ARG A 31 10.40 -10.56 6.37
N LYS A 32 10.84 -10.55 5.10
CA LYS A 32 10.09 -9.97 3.97
C LYS A 32 8.67 -10.53 3.86
N GLU A 33 8.49 -11.84 4.08
CA GLU A 33 7.18 -12.50 4.00
C GLU A 33 6.24 -12.02 5.11
N SER A 34 6.77 -11.77 6.31
CA SER A 34 5.99 -11.25 7.44
C SER A 34 5.53 -9.83 7.16
N LEU A 35 6.44 -8.97 6.67
CA LEU A 35 6.12 -7.59 6.32
C LEU A 35 5.08 -7.53 5.19
N THR A 36 5.27 -8.34 4.15
CA THR A 36 4.33 -8.45 3.02
C THR A 36 2.93 -8.86 3.48
N ARG A 37 2.81 -9.83 4.39
CA ARG A 37 1.52 -10.26 4.94
C ARG A 37 0.83 -9.14 5.71
N ILE A 38 1.56 -8.40 6.54
CA ILE A 38 1.00 -7.30 7.33
C ILE A 38 0.55 -6.15 6.43
N ILE A 39 1.35 -5.80 5.42
CA ILE A 39 1.00 -4.78 4.43
C ILE A 39 -0.29 -5.18 3.69
N ASN A 40 -0.35 -6.41 3.17
CA ASN A 40 -1.56 -6.91 2.49
C ASN A 40 -2.78 -6.86 3.40
N LEU A 41 -2.65 -7.32 4.65
CA LEU A 41 -3.75 -7.27 5.61
C LEU A 41 -4.24 -5.82 5.82
N THR A 42 -3.31 -4.88 5.97
CA THR A 42 -3.66 -3.48 6.25
C THR A 42 -4.31 -2.80 5.07
N VAL A 43 -3.90 -3.11 3.83
CA VAL A 43 -4.47 -2.50 2.62
C VAL A 43 -5.78 -3.16 2.19
N MET A 44 -5.99 -4.44 2.49
CA MET A 44 -7.23 -5.15 2.15
C MET A 44 -8.35 -4.97 3.20
N THR A 45 -8.02 -4.59 4.43
CA THR A 45 -9.02 -4.43 5.50
C THR A 45 -9.58 -3.01 5.52
N THR A 46 -10.42 -2.67 4.54
CA THR A 46 -10.91 -1.30 4.31
C THR A 46 -12.36 -1.09 4.79
N TYR A 47 -12.67 -1.54 6.00
CA TYR A 47 -14.00 -1.39 6.57
C TYR A 47 -14.20 -0.01 7.22
N PHE A 48 -15.38 0.57 7.04
CA PHE A 48 -15.78 1.82 7.70
C PHE A 48 -17.27 1.79 8.09
N THR A 49 -17.65 2.60 9.07
CA THR A 49 -19.04 2.72 9.50
C THR A 49 -19.63 4.04 9.02
N PHE A 50 -20.82 3.99 8.44
CA PHE A 50 -21.61 5.17 8.08
C PHE A 50 -23.07 4.94 8.47
N ASN A 51 -23.68 5.88 9.21
CA ASN A 51 -25.03 5.74 9.75
C ASN A 51 -25.30 4.42 10.50
N GLY A 52 -24.30 3.92 11.24
CA GLY A 52 -24.42 2.67 12.00
C GLY A 52 -24.34 1.39 11.16
N ILE A 53 -24.09 1.50 9.85
CA ILE A 53 -23.93 0.36 8.94
C ILE A 53 -22.44 0.23 8.58
N ILE A 54 -21.94 -1.02 8.56
CA ILE A 54 -20.57 -1.35 8.17
C ILE A 54 -20.52 -1.53 6.66
N TYR A 55 -19.55 -0.87 6.03
CA TYR A 55 -19.27 -0.95 4.60
C TYR A 55 -17.82 -1.35 4.37
N GLU A 56 -17.58 -1.99 3.22
CA GLU A 56 -16.24 -2.28 2.71
C GLU A 56 -15.92 -1.36 1.55
N GLN A 57 -14.76 -0.70 1.59
CA GLN A 57 -14.30 0.09 0.45
C GLN A 57 -13.61 -0.83 -0.57
N ILE A 58 -14.34 -1.14 -1.64
CA ILE A 58 -13.87 -2.02 -2.73
C ILE A 58 -13.03 -1.31 -3.80
N PHE A 59 -12.95 0.02 -3.76
CA PHE A 59 -12.25 0.80 -4.78
C PHE A 59 -11.36 1.88 -4.18
N GLY A 60 -10.11 1.92 -4.62
CA GLY A 60 -9.14 2.92 -4.20
C GLY A 60 -8.49 2.62 -2.84
N LEU A 61 -7.51 3.45 -2.47
CA LEU A 61 -6.94 3.45 -1.11
C LEU A 61 -7.93 4.05 -0.11
N GLN A 62 -7.98 3.48 1.10
CA GLN A 62 -8.85 3.95 2.16
C GLN A 62 -8.52 5.40 2.56
N MET A 63 -9.53 6.27 2.54
CA MET A 63 -9.35 7.64 3.01
C MET A 63 -9.27 7.66 4.54
N GLY A 64 -8.28 8.35 5.09
CA GLY A 64 -8.06 8.44 6.53
C GLY A 64 -7.12 7.38 7.11
N SER A 65 -6.68 6.39 6.31
CA SER A 65 -5.59 5.51 6.74
C SER A 65 -4.26 6.29 6.80
N PRO A 66 -3.48 6.17 7.89
CA PRO A 66 -2.18 6.83 8.00
C PRO A 66 -1.17 6.34 6.97
N LEU A 67 -1.39 5.16 6.37
CA LEU A 67 -0.50 4.59 5.36
C LEU A 67 -0.88 4.99 3.93
N SER A 68 -2.10 5.48 3.68
CA SER A 68 -2.53 5.86 2.33
C SER A 68 -1.64 6.93 1.67
N PRO A 69 -1.12 7.95 2.37
CA PRO A 69 -0.15 8.87 1.79
C PRO A 69 1.14 8.18 1.31
N LEU A 70 1.68 7.24 2.10
CA LEU A 70 2.87 6.47 1.73
C LEU A 70 2.61 5.63 0.47
N PHE A 71 1.52 4.86 0.46
CA PHE A 71 1.12 4.04 -0.68
C PHE A 71 0.90 4.86 -1.95
N ALA A 72 0.31 6.05 -1.82
CA ALA A 72 0.12 6.95 -2.95
C ALA A 72 1.45 7.46 -3.50
N ASN A 73 2.37 7.91 -2.65
CA ASN A 73 3.67 8.40 -3.08
C ASN A 73 4.47 7.33 -3.83
N VAL A 74 4.51 6.11 -3.28
CA VAL A 74 5.20 4.98 -3.90
C VAL A 74 4.56 4.57 -5.22
N TYR A 75 3.23 4.57 -5.30
CA TYR A 75 2.52 4.30 -6.54
C TYR A 75 2.81 5.34 -7.62
N PHE A 76 2.81 6.63 -7.27
CA PHE A 76 3.11 7.70 -8.21
C PHE A 76 4.57 7.71 -8.66
N ASP A 77 5.55 7.50 -7.77
CA ASP A 77 6.97 7.36 -8.15
C ASP A 77 7.17 6.21 -9.14
N LYS A 78 6.48 5.07 -8.94
CA LYS A 78 6.51 3.97 -9.90
C LYS A 78 5.91 4.36 -11.25
N LEU A 79 4.75 5.02 -11.25
CA LEU A 79 4.10 5.47 -12.48
C LEU A 79 4.97 6.46 -13.25
N GLU A 80 5.55 7.46 -12.59
CA GLU A 80 6.42 8.46 -13.20
C GLU A 80 7.60 7.78 -13.93
N ARG A 81 8.25 6.80 -13.30
CA ARG A 81 9.34 6.02 -13.92
C ARG A 81 8.89 5.14 -15.10
N GLU A 82 7.62 4.75 -15.15
CA GLU A 82 7.05 4.02 -16.29
C GLU A 82 6.75 4.95 -17.47
N PHE A 83 6.37 6.21 -17.20
CA PHE A 83 6.07 7.23 -18.23
C PHE A 83 7.30 7.99 -18.74
N GLU A 84 8.39 8.06 -17.98
CA GLU A 84 9.66 8.67 -18.42
C GLU A 84 10.48 7.78 -19.38
N LYS A 85 10.02 6.55 -19.64
CA LYS A 85 10.62 5.64 -20.64
C LYS A 85 9.96 5.77 -22.00
#